data_AF-A0A653CIP8-F1
#
_entry.id   AF-A0A653CIP8-F1
#
_cell.length_a   1.000
_cell.length_b   1.000
_cell.length_c   1.000
_cell.angle_alpha   90.00
_cell.angle_beta   90.00
_cell.angle_gamma   90.00
#
_symmetry.space_group_name_H-M   'P 1'
#
loop_
_entity.id
_entity.type
_entity.pdbx_description
1 polymer ?
#
loop_
_entity_poly.entity_id
_entity_poly.type
_entity_poly.pdbx_seq_one_letter_code
_entity_poly.pdbx_strand_id
1 'polypeptide(L)'
;MQVALQVERGRRHSVNFRTAERFGLIQEPISPDAPFIKASQDVQSRADTIIGKTGQTQCEAQNISRSEFTNYTCERDLLVEQACTRTASITGHYENTTVTRTYTVPNSDFTYTYDGNKTVNFSFRAPATGTVLSASVAVHFNDKNMYYGFSWWGVNADSVAKRDNGWALPGAAGAALTAGQYSPQGAMLNKNCLSGKQSRCREYAQKTLSWMQGGTQAWMTATLTMQVTDKKWVPDVVWNESCPFSKSEGTLKKTECIEPGSTKTVVVDRCVIPGHAGLLEVQRHVYDPGC
;
A
#
# COMPACT_ATOMS: atom_id res chain seq x y z
N MET A 1 -43.55 45.86 7.67
CA MET A 1 -42.30 45.54 8.39
C MET A 1 -42.65 44.44 9.40
N GLN A 2 -42.08 43.25 9.20
CA GLN A 2 -41.94 42.06 10.08
C GLN A 2 -43.21 41.59 10.83
N VAL A 3 -43.91 40.55 10.35
CA VAL A 3 -43.63 39.09 10.41
C VAL A 3 -43.55 38.54 11.84
N ALA A 4 -44.47 37.61 12.08
CA ALA A 4 -44.92 37.07 13.34
C ALA A 4 -43.97 36.07 13.99
N LEU A 5 -43.98 36.10 15.32
CA LEU A 5 -43.51 35.07 16.24
C LEU A 5 -44.62 34.98 17.29
N GLN A 6 -45.31 33.85 17.37
CA GLN A 6 -46.14 33.53 18.53
C GLN A 6 -45.90 32.08 18.93
N VAL A 7 -45.45 31.98 20.18
CA VAL A 7 -45.04 30.80 20.93
C VAL A 7 -46.22 30.44 21.84
N GLU A 8 -46.80 29.26 21.67
CA GLU A 8 -47.85 28.78 22.58
C GLU A 8 -47.29 28.02 23.79
N ARG A 9 -47.76 28.45 24.96
CA ARG A 9 -47.58 27.84 26.28
C ARG A 9 -48.51 26.63 26.43
N GLY A 10 -48.08 25.62 27.19
CA GLY A 10 -49.02 24.69 27.83
C GLY A 10 -48.32 23.64 28.70
N ARG A 11 -48.70 23.55 29.98
CA ARG A 11 -47.97 22.88 31.07
C ARG A 11 -48.86 21.79 31.72
N ARG A 12 -48.29 20.59 31.93
CA ARG A 12 -48.53 19.53 32.96
C ARG A 12 -49.99 19.10 33.30
N HIS A 13 -50.27 17.79 33.37
CA HIS A 13 -50.24 16.96 34.60
C HIS A 13 -50.75 15.51 34.37
N SER A 14 -50.43 14.68 35.35
CA SER A 14 -50.52 13.23 35.60
C SER A 14 -51.87 12.48 35.45
N VAL A 15 -51.75 11.24 34.94
CA VAL A 15 -52.07 9.91 35.53
C VAL A 15 -53.49 9.57 36.08
N ASN A 16 -53.97 8.41 35.57
CA ASN A 16 -54.91 7.37 36.06
C ASN A 16 -56.40 7.65 36.28
N PHE A 17 -57.24 6.76 35.73
CA PHE A 17 -58.02 5.74 36.46
C PHE A 17 -58.77 4.81 35.45
N ARG A 18 -58.68 3.49 35.64
CA ARG A 18 -59.61 2.47 35.07
C ARG A 18 -60.49 1.91 36.21
N THR A 19 -61.48 1.10 35.84
CA THR A 19 -62.51 0.34 36.62
C THR A 19 -63.81 1.12 36.92
N ALA A 20 -65.04 0.60 36.80
CA ALA A 20 -65.56 -0.77 36.70
C ALA A 20 -66.99 -0.82 36.09
N GLU A 21 -67.30 -1.94 35.40
CA GLU A 21 -68.52 -2.80 35.37
C GLU A 21 -69.98 -2.26 35.30
N ARG A 22 -70.80 -2.89 34.42
CA ARG A 22 -72.08 -3.58 34.78
C ARG A 22 -72.61 -4.55 33.69
N PHE A 23 -72.79 -5.81 34.11
CA PHE A 23 -73.91 -6.76 33.92
C PHE A 23 -74.37 -7.31 32.55
N GLY A 24 -74.39 -8.65 32.47
CA GLY A 24 -75.24 -9.45 31.56
C GLY A 24 -74.89 -10.94 31.55
N LEU A 25 -75.37 -11.71 32.54
CA LEU A 25 -75.26 -13.18 32.65
C LEU A 25 -76.50 -13.86 32.03
N ILE A 26 -76.31 -14.85 31.15
CA ILE A 26 -77.20 -16.01 30.98
C ILE A 26 -76.30 -17.24 30.78
N GLN A 27 -76.22 -18.13 31.77
CA GLN A 27 -75.71 -19.50 31.60
C GLN A 27 -76.91 -20.44 31.78
N GLU A 28 -77.28 -21.16 30.73
CA GLU A 28 -78.11 -22.36 30.90
C GLU A 28 -77.20 -23.52 31.34
N PRO A 29 -77.60 -24.33 32.34
CA PRO A 29 -76.81 -25.46 32.80
C PRO A 29 -76.76 -26.57 31.75
N ILE A 30 -75.57 -27.11 31.51
CA ILE A 30 -75.32 -28.25 30.62
C ILE A 30 -76.10 -29.46 31.12
N SER A 31 -76.94 -30.04 30.24
CA SER A 31 -77.73 -31.23 30.53
C SER A 31 -76.84 -32.43 30.90
N PRO A 32 -77.14 -33.17 31.99
CA PRO A 32 -76.37 -34.34 32.43
C PRO A 32 -76.28 -35.48 31.40
N ASP A 33 -77.19 -35.52 30.42
CA ASP A 33 -77.26 -36.55 29.39
C ASP A 33 -76.46 -36.21 28.12
N ALA A 34 -75.68 -35.14 28.15
CA ALA A 34 -74.85 -34.77 27.01
C ALA A 34 -73.80 -35.86 26.74
N PRO A 35 -73.55 -36.22 25.47
CA PRO A 35 -72.77 -37.41 25.09
C PRO A 35 -71.33 -37.39 25.62
N PHE A 36 -70.76 -36.19 25.85
CA PHE A 36 -69.43 -36.01 26.44
C PHE A 36 -69.39 -36.31 27.95
N ILE A 37 -70.49 -36.08 28.69
CA ILE A 37 -70.59 -36.44 30.11
C ILE A 37 -70.73 -37.96 30.25
N LYS A 38 -71.51 -38.60 29.37
CA LYS A 38 -71.69 -40.06 29.34
C LYS A 38 -70.38 -40.81 29.07
N ALA A 39 -69.56 -40.31 28.14
CA ALA A 39 -68.23 -40.88 27.87
C ALA A 39 -67.29 -40.77 29.08
N SER A 40 -67.36 -39.65 29.83
CA SER A 40 -66.54 -39.44 31.03
C SER A 40 -66.95 -40.36 32.19
N GLN A 41 -68.26 -40.61 32.34
CA GLN A 41 -68.79 -41.55 33.33
C GLN A 41 -68.47 -43.02 32.99
N ASP A 42 -68.45 -43.39 31.71
CA ASP A 42 -68.07 -44.75 31.28
C ASP A 42 -66.57 -45.04 31.47
N VAL A 43 -65.73 -44.00 31.50
CA VAL A 43 -64.31 -44.12 31.87
C VAL A 43 -64.14 -44.21 33.39
N GLN A 44 -64.93 -43.46 34.17
CA GLN A 44 -64.93 -43.59 35.64
C GLN A 44 -65.40 -44.97 36.10
N SER A 45 -66.46 -45.53 35.50
CA SER A 45 -66.99 -46.86 35.86
C SER A 45 -66.04 -48.01 35.50
N ARG A 46 -65.06 -47.76 34.61
CA ARG A 46 -64.03 -48.72 34.20
C ARG A 46 -62.68 -48.52 34.89
N ALA A 47 -62.55 -47.51 35.76
CA ALA A 47 -61.29 -47.22 36.45
C ALA A 47 -60.82 -48.38 37.34
N ASP A 48 -61.75 -49.13 37.94
CA ASP A 48 -61.45 -50.28 38.80
C ASP A 48 -60.97 -51.54 38.03
N THR A 49 -61.13 -51.57 36.71
CA THR A 49 -60.60 -52.65 35.85
C THR A 49 -59.28 -52.26 35.17
N ILE A 50 -58.97 -50.96 35.10
CA ILE A 50 -57.75 -50.43 34.50
C ILE A 50 -56.62 -50.34 35.54
N ILE A 51 -56.96 -50.24 36.82
CA ILE A 51 -56.00 -50.33 37.93
C ILE A 51 -56.13 -51.72 38.56
N GLY A 52 -55.49 -52.70 37.89
CA GLY A 52 -55.39 -54.07 38.39
C GLY A 52 -54.95 -54.12 39.85
N LYS A 53 -55.71 -54.88 40.64
CA LYS A 53 -55.54 -55.07 42.09
C LYS A 53 -54.08 -55.32 42.50
N THR A 54 -53.66 -54.56 43.50
CA THR A 54 -52.44 -54.67 44.29
C THR A 54 -52.31 -56.02 45.02
N GLY A 55 -51.11 -56.61 45.02
CA GLY A 55 -50.74 -57.68 45.96
C GLY A 55 -49.64 -58.64 45.48
N GLN A 56 -48.37 -58.27 45.70
CA GLN A 56 -47.18 -59.12 45.84
C GLN A 56 -46.87 -60.26 44.84
N THR A 57 -45.64 -60.17 44.32
CA THR A 57 -44.81 -61.23 43.67
C THR A 57 -45.27 -61.78 42.32
N GLN A 58 -44.69 -61.25 41.24
CA GLN A 58 -43.85 -61.96 40.26
C GLN A 58 -43.51 -61.03 39.07
N CYS A 59 -42.46 -60.22 39.22
CA CYS A 59 -41.81 -59.57 38.07
C CYS A 59 -40.80 -60.57 37.49
N GLU A 60 -41.10 -61.19 36.36
CA GLU A 60 -40.09 -61.83 35.52
C GLU A 60 -39.59 -60.83 34.47
N ALA A 61 -38.27 -60.75 34.30
CA ALA A 61 -37.67 -59.88 33.30
C ALA A 61 -37.91 -60.47 31.90
N GLN A 62 -38.83 -59.87 31.13
CA GLN A 62 -38.92 -60.10 29.70
C GLN A 62 -38.21 -59.00 28.92
N ASN A 63 -37.39 -59.43 27.96
CA ASN A 63 -36.60 -58.56 27.11
C ASN A 63 -37.50 -58.00 25.99
N ILE A 64 -38.10 -56.83 26.23
CA ILE A 64 -38.91 -56.14 25.24
C ILE A 64 -37.99 -55.24 24.42
N SER A 65 -37.79 -55.56 23.14
CA SER A 65 -37.13 -54.66 22.19
C SER A 65 -38.04 -53.45 21.95
N ARG A 66 -37.82 -52.36 22.69
CA ARG A 66 -38.47 -51.08 22.42
C ARG A 66 -37.75 -50.39 21.27
N SER A 67 -38.43 -50.26 20.13
CA SER A 67 -38.03 -49.32 19.09
C SER A 67 -38.24 -47.90 19.65
N GLU A 68 -37.17 -47.22 20.03
CA GLU A 68 -37.22 -45.78 20.27
C GLU A 68 -37.48 -45.08 18.94
N PHE A 69 -38.69 -44.53 18.78
CA PHE A 69 -38.95 -43.55 17.74
C PHE A 69 -38.57 -42.18 18.31
N THR A 70 -37.33 -41.76 18.06
CA THR A 70 -36.87 -40.40 18.35
C THR A 70 -37.57 -39.47 17.35
N ASN A 71 -38.68 -38.87 17.76
CA ASN A 71 -39.28 -37.78 16.99
C ASN A 71 -38.35 -36.56 17.11
N TYR A 72 -37.54 -36.32 16.09
CA TYR A 72 -36.84 -35.06 15.91
C TYR A 72 -37.86 -34.05 15.36
N THR A 73 -38.45 -33.25 16.24
CA THR A 73 -39.10 -32.01 15.81
C THR A 73 -37.99 -31.06 15.41
N CYS A 74 -37.72 -30.96 14.11
CA CYS A 74 -36.87 -29.89 13.60
C CYS A 74 -37.71 -28.62 13.70
N GLU A 75 -37.62 -27.90 14.82
CA GLU A 75 -37.93 -26.49 14.79
C GLU A 75 -37.07 -25.91 13.68
N ARG A 76 -37.72 -25.36 12.67
CA ARG A 76 -37.06 -24.75 11.53
C ARG A 76 -36.33 -23.53 12.08
N ASP A 77 -35.12 -23.75 12.59
CA ASP A 77 -34.24 -22.70 13.08
C ASP A 77 -34.20 -21.66 11.97
N LEU A 78 -34.48 -20.42 12.37
CA LEU A 78 -34.39 -19.28 11.49
C LEU A 78 -33.08 -19.42 10.73
N LEU A 79 -33.09 -19.37 9.40
CA LEU A 79 -31.87 -19.24 8.61
C LEU A 79 -31.16 -17.98 9.10
N VAL A 80 -30.28 -18.12 10.10
CA VAL A 80 -29.49 -17.02 10.62
C VAL A 80 -28.36 -16.85 9.61
N GLU A 81 -28.67 -16.11 8.55
CA GLU A 81 -27.67 -15.63 7.60
C GLU A 81 -26.73 -14.68 8.36
N GLN A 82 -25.54 -15.18 8.68
CA GLN A 82 -24.52 -14.39 9.35
C GLN A 82 -23.55 -13.82 8.33
N ALA A 83 -23.16 -12.56 8.54
CA ALA A 83 -22.40 -11.82 7.56
C ALA A 83 -21.04 -11.38 8.10
N CYS A 84 -19.99 -11.68 7.35
CA CYS A 84 -18.69 -11.04 7.56
C CYS A 84 -18.61 -9.77 6.71
N THR A 85 -17.95 -8.75 7.26
CA THR A 85 -17.62 -7.52 6.55
C THR A 85 -16.16 -7.60 6.12
N ARG A 86 -15.90 -7.48 4.83
CA ARG A 86 -14.54 -7.44 4.29
C ARG A 86 -14.26 -6.05 3.74
N THR A 87 -13.22 -5.41 4.25
CA THR A 87 -12.81 -4.05 3.90
C THR A 87 -11.42 -4.09 3.28
N ALA A 88 -11.30 -3.59 2.06
CA ALA A 88 -9.99 -3.35 1.46
C ALA A 88 -9.31 -2.15 2.15
N SER A 89 -7.98 -2.10 2.14
CA SER A 89 -7.19 -0.94 2.49
C SER A 89 -6.02 -0.81 1.53
N ILE A 90 -5.69 0.43 1.14
CA ILE A 90 -4.55 0.70 0.27
C ILE A 90 -3.31 0.80 1.16
N THR A 91 -2.34 -0.06 0.86
CA THR A 91 -0.99 -0.04 1.44
C THR A 91 0.02 0.05 0.30
N GLY A 92 1.28 -0.24 0.55
CA GLY A 92 2.27 -0.33 -0.51
C GLY A 92 3.68 -0.55 0.05
N HIS A 93 4.61 -0.74 -0.87
CA HIS A 93 6.02 -0.91 -0.57
C HIS A 93 6.89 -0.20 -1.62
N TYR A 94 8.18 -0.06 -1.32
CA TYR A 94 9.15 0.45 -2.27
C TYR A 94 9.84 -0.70 -3.00
N GLU A 95 9.80 -0.65 -4.32
CA GLU A 95 10.61 -1.50 -5.18
C GLU A 95 11.81 -0.72 -5.73
N ASN A 96 12.95 -1.40 -5.88
CA ASN A 96 14.10 -0.81 -6.55
C ASN A 96 13.80 -0.71 -8.05
N THR A 97 13.98 0.48 -8.62
CA THR A 97 13.94 0.71 -10.06
C THR A 97 15.26 1.30 -10.53
N THR A 98 15.49 1.26 -11.84
CA THR A 98 16.60 1.97 -12.46
C THR A 98 16.06 3.12 -13.29
N VAL A 99 16.57 4.32 -13.06
CA VAL A 99 16.14 5.53 -13.79
C VAL A 99 17.34 6.13 -14.49
N THR A 100 17.14 6.55 -15.74
CA THR A 100 18.13 7.33 -16.48
C THR A 100 18.06 8.78 -16.03
N ARG A 101 19.17 9.32 -15.52
CA ARG A 101 19.31 10.73 -15.11
C ARG A 101 20.53 11.35 -15.75
N THR A 102 20.42 12.63 -16.09
CA THR A 102 21.54 13.42 -16.60
C THR A 102 22.05 14.35 -15.51
N TYR A 103 23.37 14.33 -15.30
CA TYR A 103 24.08 15.16 -14.34
C TYR A 103 25.05 16.07 -15.06
N THR A 104 25.11 17.33 -14.65
CA THR A 104 26.11 18.29 -15.11
C THR A 104 27.07 18.57 -13.97
N VAL A 105 28.35 18.33 -14.20
CA VAL A 105 29.45 18.62 -13.27
C VAL A 105 30.08 19.95 -13.69
N PRO A 106 29.82 21.06 -12.98
CA PRO A 106 30.44 22.34 -13.26
C PRO A 106 31.91 22.36 -12.80
N ASN A 107 32.65 23.36 -13.25
CA ASN A 107 34.07 23.53 -12.91
C ASN A 107 34.36 23.54 -11.41
N SER A 108 33.44 24.09 -10.59
CA SER A 108 33.55 24.16 -9.13
C SER A 108 33.60 22.80 -8.45
N ASP A 109 33.10 21.76 -9.11
CA ASP A 109 32.96 20.41 -8.54
C ASP A 109 34.16 19.52 -8.90
N PHE A 110 35.04 20.02 -9.78
CA PHE A 110 36.29 19.36 -10.10
C PHE A 110 37.37 19.67 -9.08
N THR A 111 38.13 18.63 -8.73
CA THR A 111 39.39 18.74 -7.99
C THR A 111 40.55 18.72 -8.99
N TYR A 112 41.42 19.72 -8.92
CA TYR A 112 42.60 19.84 -9.77
C TYR A 112 43.89 19.66 -8.96
N THR A 113 44.82 18.88 -9.49
CA THR A 113 46.14 18.65 -8.91
C THR A 113 47.21 18.74 -9.98
N TYR A 114 48.44 19.08 -9.60
CA TYR A 114 49.57 19.19 -10.50
C TYR A 114 50.59 18.09 -10.20
N ASP A 115 51.09 17.43 -11.24
CA ASP A 115 52.02 16.29 -11.15
C ASP A 115 53.46 16.68 -10.76
N GLY A 116 53.73 17.98 -10.55
CA GLY A 116 55.08 18.49 -10.31
C GLY A 116 55.89 18.74 -11.58
N ASN A 117 55.34 18.46 -12.76
CA ASN A 117 56.04 18.60 -14.05
C ASN A 117 55.24 19.35 -15.11
N LYS A 118 54.28 18.72 -15.79
CA LYS A 118 53.59 19.34 -16.94
C LYS A 118 52.11 19.02 -17.00
N THR A 119 51.61 18.23 -16.07
CA THR A 119 50.28 17.65 -16.15
C THR A 119 49.42 18.20 -15.03
N VAL A 120 48.26 18.71 -15.40
CA VAL A 120 47.18 19.01 -14.46
C VAL A 120 46.21 17.83 -14.50
N ASN A 121 46.15 17.10 -13.40
CA ASN A 121 45.22 16.00 -13.21
C ASN A 121 43.91 16.52 -12.62
N PHE A 122 42.80 15.93 -13.03
CA PHE A 122 41.48 16.34 -12.58
C PHE A 122 40.56 15.13 -12.32
N SER A 123 39.60 15.33 -11.42
CA SER A 123 38.54 14.37 -11.10
C SER A 123 37.37 15.12 -10.45
N PHE A 124 36.21 14.50 -10.31
CA PHE A 124 35.07 15.07 -9.59
C PHE A 124 34.46 14.00 -8.68
N ARG A 125 33.69 14.41 -7.68
CA ARG A 125 32.93 13.46 -6.85
C ARG A 125 31.64 13.08 -7.54
N ALA A 126 31.40 11.78 -7.72
CA ALA A 126 30.22 11.30 -8.44
C ALA A 126 28.93 11.79 -7.76
N PRO A 127 27.98 12.37 -8.52
CA PRO A 127 26.77 12.96 -7.96
C PRO A 127 25.74 11.91 -7.51
N ALA A 128 25.85 10.69 -8.01
CA ALA A 128 24.97 9.58 -7.67
C ALA A 128 25.70 8.24 -7.85
N THR A 129 25.14 7.19 -7.25
CA THR A 129 25.58 5.81 -7.46
C THR A 129 24.85 5.23 -8.66
N GLY A 130 25.60 4.69 -9.63
CA GLY A 130 25.03 4.12 -10.83
C GLY A 130 26.05 3.82 -11.91
N THR A 131 25.55 3.40 -13.07
CA THR A 131 26.37 3.10 -14.25
C THR A 131 26.28 4.25 -15.24
N VAL A 132 27.42 4.74 -15.72
CA VAL A 132 27.47 5.77 -16.77
C VAL A 132 27.08 5.14 -18.11
N LEU A 133 26.09 5.71 -18.78
CA LEU A 133 25.64 5.32 -20.12
C LEU A 133 26.40 6.09 -21.21
N SER A 134 26.61 7.39 -20.99
CA SER A 134 27.40 8.25 -21.85
C SER A 134 27.94 9.44 -21.08
N ALA A 135 29.03 10.03 -21.58
CA ALA A 135 29.58 11.25 -21.02
C ALA A 135 30.21 12.13 -22.10
N SER A 136 30.25 13.43 -21.83
CA SER A 136 30.96 14.42 -22.63
C SER A 136 31.60 15.47 -21.74
N VAL A 137 32.62 16.15 -22.25
CA VAL A 137 33.26 17.27 -21.58
C VAL A 137 33.40 18.44 -22.54
N ALA A 138 33.23 19.65 -22.01
CA ALA A 138 33.58 20.90 -22.65
C ALA A 138 34.64 21.60 -21.79
N VAL A 139 35.66 22.15 -22.43
CA VAL A 139 36.78 22.85 -21.80
C VAL A 139 36.98 24.19 -22.50
N HIS A 140 37.02 25.26 -21.72
CA HIS A 140 37.24 26.61 -22.20
C HIS A 140 38.55 27.18 -21.65
N PHE A 141 39.29 27.88 -22.51
CA PHE A 141 40.39 28.76 -22.12
C PHE A 141 40.23 30.15 -22.75
N ASN A 142 40.39 31.20 -21.94
CA ASN A 142 40.44 32.58 -22.42
C ASN A 142 41.68 32.85 -23.30
N ASP A 143 42.70 32.02 -23.25
CA ASP A 143 43.82 32.07 -24.19
C ASP A 143 43.59 31.06 -25.32
N LYS A 144 43.35 31.57 -26.54
CA LYS A 144 43.16 30.73 -27.73
C LYS A 144 44.41 29.95 -28.14
N ASN A 145 45.59 30.38 -27.65
CA ASN A 145 46.86 29.74 -27.95
C ASN A 145 47.20 28.64 -26.94
N MET A 146 46.33 28.37 -25.97
CA MET A 146 46.54 27.32 -24.99
C MET A 146 46.53 25.94 -25.67
N TYR A 147 47.72 25.38 -25.84
CA TYR A 147 47.92 24.05 -26.41
C TYR A 147 48.18 22.99 -25.33
N TYR A 148 47.36 21.94 -25.31
CA TYR A 148 47.44 20.86 -24.32
C TYR A 148 47.03 19.51 -24.92
N GLY A 149 47.56 18.42 -24.37
CA GLY A 149 47.02 17.07 -24.58
C GLY A 149 45.96 16.77 -23.54
N PHE A 150 44.80 16.27 -23.96
CA PHE A 150 43.68 15.87 -23.12
C PHE A 150 43.53 14.35 -23.12
N SER A 151 43.59 13.73 -21.94
CA SER A 151 43.41 12.29 -21.77
C SER A 151 42.40 11.99 -20.67
N TRP A 152 41.25 11.42 -21.03
CA TRP A 152 40.22 11.02 -20.08
C TRP A 152 39.18 10.10 -20.73
N TRP A 153 38.77 9.04 -20.03
CA TRP A 153 37.68 8.13 -20.46
C TRP A 153 37.67 7.81 -21.96
N GLY A 154 38.76 7.20 -22.44
CA GLY A 154 38.91 6.77 -23.83
C GLY A 154 39.24 7.89 -24.83
N VAL A 155 39.35 9.14 -24.40
CA VAL A 155 39.93 10.23 -25.19
C VAL A 155 41.43 10.32 -24.93
N ASN A 156 42.21 10.47 -25.99
CA ASN A 156 43.62 10.88 -25.97
C ASN A 156 43.87 11.75 -27.20
N ALA A 157 43.64 13.06 -27.06
CA ALA A 157 43.64 14.01 -28.16
C ALA A 157 44.24 15.34 -27.74
N ASP A 158 44.79 16.07 -28.70
CA ASP A 158 45.28 17.43 -28.45
C ASP A 158 44.17 18.47 -28.60
N SER A 159 44.28 19.55 -27.83
CA SER A 159 43.47 20.73 -28.04
C SER A 159 43.74 21.33 -29.41
N VAL A 160 42.69 21.85 -30.03
CA VAL A 160 42.83 22.65 -31.25
C VAL A 160 42.97 24.13 -30.86
N ALA A 161 43.58 24.94 -31.74
CA ALA A 161 43.90 26.35 -31.49
C ALA A 161 42.64 27.27 -31.47
N LYS A 162 41.73 27.00 -30.54
CA LYS A 162 40.50 27.73 -30.25
C LYS A 162 40.23 27.71 -28.75
N ARG A 163 39.37 28.62 -28.29
CA ARG A 163 39.01 28.80 -26.88
C ARG A 163 38.25 27.60 -26.31
N ASP A 164 37.28 27.12 -27.09
CA ASP A 164 36.34 26.07 -26.67
C ASP A 164 36.67 24.72 -27.32
N ASN A 165 37.01 23.74 -26.51
CA ASN A 165 37.23 22.37 -26.94
C ASN A 165 36.20 21.46 -26.27
N GLY A 166 35.86 20.34 -26.90
CA GLY A 166 34.92 19.40 -26.32
C GLY A 166 35.01 18.03 -26.97
N TRP A 167 34.74 17.01 -26.18
CA TRP A 167 34.86 15.62 -26.58
C TRP A 167 33.72 14.79 -25.99
N ALA A 168 33.22 13.84 -26.79
CA ALA A 168 32.53 12.68 -26.23
C ALA A 168 33.56 11.78 -25.55
N LEU A 169 33.18 11.15 -24.44
CA LEU A 169 34.06 10.33 -23.60
C LEU A 169 33.66 8.86 -23.76
N PRO A 170 34.08 8.17 -24.84
CA PRO A 170 33.58 6.84 -25.19
C PRO A 170 33.93 5.78 -24.15
N GLY A 171 35.06 5.93 -23.45
CA GLY A 171 35.47 5.03 -22.37
C GLY A 171 34.75 5.26 -21.05
N ALA A 172 33.79 6.18 -21.00
CA ALA A 172 32.96 6.40 -19.81
C ALA A 172 31.78 5.41 -19.74
N ALA A 173 31.28 4.94 -20.90
CA ALA A 173 30.15 4.02 -20.94
C ALA A 173 30.49 2.70 -20.22
N GLY A 174 29.61 2.28 -19.31
CA GLY A 174 29.81 1.10 -18.46
C GLY A 174 30.62 1.38 -17.18
N ALA A 175 31.15 2.60 -16.98
CA ALA A 175 31.83 2.94 -15.74
C ALA A 175 30.84 2.95 -14.56
N ALA A 176 31.13 2.18 -13.51
CA ALA A 176 30.39 2.22 -12.26
C ALA A 176 30.91 3.35 -11.38
N LEU A 177 30.02 4.27 -10.99
CA LEU A 177 30.32 5.36 -10.07
C LEU A 177 29.55 5.15 -8.76
N THR A 178 30.18 5.54 -7.65
CA THR A 178 29.55 5.52 -6.32
C THR A 178 29.46 6.95 -5.81
N ALA A 179 28.28 7.36 -5.35
CA ALA A 179 28.02 8.72 -4.88
C ALA A 179 29.11 9.18 -3.88
N GLY A 180 29.65 10.38 -4.10
CA GLY A 180 30.68 10.99 -3.26
C GLY A 180 32.10 10.47 -3.51
N GLN A 181 32.30 9.35 -4.22
CA GLN A 181 33.63 8.87 -4.60
C GLN A 181 34.16 9.61 -5.81
N TYR A 182 35.50 9.66 -5.94
CA TYR A 182 36.13 10.30 -7.09
C TYR A 182 35.91 9.50 -8.38
N SER A 183 35.64 10.22 -9.47
CA SER A 183 35.67 9.66 -10.82
C SER A 183 37.10 9.23 -11.20
N PRO A 184 37.25 8.37 -12.23
CA PRO A 184 38.55 8.08 -12.82
C PRO A 184 39.25 9.38 -13.21
N GLN A 185 40.54 9.46 -12.89
CA GLN A 185 41.35 10.65 -13.11
C GLN A 185 41.50 10.94 -14.62
N GLY A 186 41.29 12.19 -15.00
CA GLY A 186 41.68 12.74 -16.29
C GLY A 186 42.94 13.58 -16.17
N ALA A 187 43.57 13.86 -17.31
CA ALA A 187 44.83 14.59 -17.38
C ALA A 187 44.82 15.63 -18.51
N MET A 188 45.38 16.81 -18.21
CA MET A 188 45.74 17.84 -19.18
C MET A 188 47.25 18.04 -19.16
N LEU A 189 47.92 17.56 -20.20
CA LEU A 189 49.35 17.74 -20.41
C LEU A 189 49.60 19.07 -21.12
N ASN A 190 50.27 20.02 -20.46
CA ASN A 190 50.59 21.29 -21.09
C ASN A 190 51.67 21.12 -22.19
N LYS A 191 51.38 21.65 -23.38
CA LYS A 191 52.26 21.58 -24.56
C LYS A 191 52.80 22.94 -25.02
N ASN A 192 52.59 24.02 -24.27
CA ASN A 192 53.04 25.40 -24.61
C ASN A 192 54.54 25.62 -24.32
N CYS A 193 55.37 24.72 -24.82
CA CYS A 193 56.82 24.78 -24.67
C CYS A 193 57.42 25.73 -25.71
N LEU A 194 57.37 27.04 -25.46
CA LEU A 194 58.04 28.03 -26.32
C LEU A 194 59.52 27.64 -26.49
N SER A 195 59.94 27.29 -27.71
CA SER A 195 61.32 26.96 -28.10
C SER A 195 62.02 25.82 -27.31
N GLY A 196 61.28 24.81 -26.83
CA GLY A 196 61.88 23.60 -26.21
C GLY A 196 62.35 23.74 -24.76
N LYS A 197 62.14 24.90 -24.11
CA LYS A 197 62.50 25.12 -22.70
C LYS A 197 61.51 24.41 -21.76
N GLN A 198 61.95 23.32 -21.15
CA GLN A 198 61.13 22.49 -20.25
C GLN A 198 60.54 23.26 -19.06
N SER A 199 61.29 24.23 -18.50
CA SER A 199 60.83 25.10 -17.41
C SER A 199 59.59 25.91 -17.79
N ARG A 200 59.47 26.31 -19.06
CA ARG A 200 58.31 27.06 -19.56
C ARG A 200 57.06 26.19 -19.59
N CYS A 201 57.18 24.90 -19.93
CA CYS A 201 56.05 23.97 -19.90
C CYS A 201 55.51 23.81 -18.46
N ARG A 202 56.41 23.78 -17.46
CA ARG A 202 56.03 23.70 -16.05
C ARG A 202 55.27 24.95 -15.60
N GLU A 203 55.77 26.13 -15.97
CA GLU A 203 55.12 27.40 -15.68
C GLU A 203 53.70 27.45 -16.28
N TYR A 204 53.52 27.02 -17.54
CA TYR A 204 52.20 26.98 -18.15
C TYR A 204 51.30 25.91 -17.54
N ALA A 205 51.81 24.76 -17.10
CA ALA A 205 51.02 23.77 -16.37
C ALA A 205 50.53 24.32 -15.01
N GLN A 206 51.38 25.06 -14.29
CA GLN A 206 50.99 25.76 -13.06
C GLN A 206 49.95 26.86 -13.31
N LYS A 207 50.08 27.59 -14.43
CA LYS A 207 49.05 28.54 -14.88
C LYS A 207 47.74 27.84 -15.21
N THR A 208 47.78 26.73 -15.95
CA THR A 208 46.60 25.90 -16.22
C THR A 208 45.93 25.47 -14.92
N LEU A 209 46.70 24.98 -13.92
CA LEU A 209 46.17 24.64 -12.61
C LEU A 209 45.44 25.83 -11.97
N SER A 210 46.11 26.98 -11.89
CA SER A 210 45.54 28.20 -11.28
C SER A 210 44.29 28.68 -11.99
N TRP A 211 44.27 28.66 -13.32
CA TRP A 211 43.11 29.08 -14.12
C TRP A 211 41.91 28.15 -13.94
N MET A 212 42.13 26.83 -13.93
CA MET A 212 41.07 25.85 -13.71
C MET A 212 40.52 25.90 -12.28
N GLN A 213 41.39 26.05 -11.28
CA GLN A 213 40.96 26.24 -9.89
C GLN A 213 40.20 27.56 -9.70
N GLY A 214 40.61 28.62 -10.40
CA GLY A 214 39.96 29.92 -10.34
C GLY A 214 38.65 30.01 -11.12
N GLY A 215 38.46 29.20 -12.16
CA GLY A 215 37.22 29.11 -12.94
C GLY A 215 36.89 30.34 -13.81
N THR A 216 37.80 31.32 -13.92
CA THR A 216 37.56 32.57 -14.66
C THR A 216 38.38 32.68 -15.94
N GLN A 217 39.65 32.26 -15.92
CA GLN A 217 40.48 32.21 -17.13
C GLN A 217 40.32 30.90 -17.91
N ALA A 218 39.91 29.84 -17.22
CA ALA A 218 39.63 28.55 -17.81
C ALA A 218 38.60 27.81 -16.96
N TRP A 219 37.77 26.98 -17.59
CA TRP A 219 36.80 26.14 -16.90
C TRP A 219 36.48 24.90 -17.70
N MET A 220 36.01 23.85 -17.04
CA MET A 220 35.42 22.69 -17.70
C MET A 220 34.05 22.35 -17.13
N THR A 221 33.25 21.70 -17.98
CA THR A 221 31.95 21.13 -17.62
C THR A 221 31.88 19.73 -18.18
N ALA A 222 31.59 18.74 -17.34
CA ALA A 222 31.26 17.39 -17.79
C ALA A 222 29.75 17.15 -17.70
N THR A 223 29.21 16.40 -18.65
CA THR A 223 27.83 15.94 -18.66
C THR A 223 27.83 14.43 -18.66
N LEU A 224 27.11 13.83 -17.72
CA LEU A 224 26.99 12.38 -17.54
C LEU A 224 25.53 11.99 -17.69
N THR A 225 25.23 11.03 -18.53
CA THR A 225 23.94 10.33 -18.50
C THR A 225 24.17 9.00 -17.81
N MET A 226 23.48 8.76 -16.69
CA MET A 226 23.68 7.61 -15.82
C MET A 226 22.39 6.85 -15.59
N GLN A 227 22.47 5.54 -15.50
CA GLN A 227 21.43 4.68 -14.95
C GLN A 227 21.68 4.55 -13.44
N VAL A 228 20.80 5.14 -12.63
CA VAL A 228 20.90 5.15 -11.17
C VAL A 228 19.81 4.30 -10.54
N THR A 229 20.10 3.70 -9.39
CA THR A 229 19.09 3.01 -8.60
C THR A 229 18.22 4.04 -7.89
N ASP A 230 16.92 3.93 -8.07
CA ASP A 230 15.90 4.74 -7.41
C ASP A 230 14.88 3.83 -6.75
N LYS A 231 14.03 4.38 -5.88
CA LYS A 231 12.92 3.63 -5.27
C LYS A 231 11.62 4.10 -5.87
N LYS A 232 10.85 3.16 -6.41
CA LYS A 232 9.49 3.39 -6.88
C LYS A 232 8.50 2.86 -5.84
N TRP A 233 7.53 3.70 -5.46
CA TRP A 233 6.41 3.25 -4.63
C TRP A 233 5.44 2.41 -5.47
N VAL A 234 5.11 1.21 -5.00
CA VAL A 234 4.14 0.29 -5.59
C VAL A 234 2.97 0.12 -4.62
N PRO A 235 1.72 0.43 -5.03
CA PRO A 235 0.55 0.28 -4.18
C PRO A 235 0.12 -1.19 -4.07
N ASP A 236 -0.27 -1.60 -2.86
CA ASP A 236 -0.84 -2.92 -2.56
C ASP A 236 -2.25 -2.77 -2.01
N VAL A 237 -3.11 -3.78 -2.23
CA VAL A 237 -4.43 -3.87 -1.59
C VAL A 237 -4.44 -4.99 -0.57
N VAL A 238 -4.66 -4.62 0.68
CA VAL A 238 -4.84 -5.57 1.79
C VAL A 238 -6.33 -5.69 2.07
N TRP A 239 -6.82 -6.90 2.29
CA TRP A 239 -8.20 -7.15 2.68
C TRP A 239 -8.27 -7.62 4.11
N ASN A 240 -9.02 -6.89 4.93
CA ASN A 240 -9.33 -7.30 6.29
C ASN A 240 -10.78 -7.75 6.37
N GLU A 241 -11.01 -8.96 6.86
CA GLU A 241 -12.35 -9.50 7.09
C GLU A 241 -12.63 -9.56 8.58
N SER A 242 -13.78 -9.02 8.99
CA SER A 242 -14.28 -9.05 10.35
C SER A 242 -15.61 -9.78 10.38
N CYS A 243 -15.70 -10.82 11.20
CA CYS A 243 -16.89 -11.65 11.36
C CYS A 243 -17.33 -11.62 12.83
N PRO A 244 -18.63 -11.41 13.13
CA PRO A 244 -19.15 -11.53 14.49
C PRO A 244 -19.36 -12.98 14.95
N PHE A 245 -18.94 -13.97 14.15
CA PHE A 245 -19.13 -15.41 14.35
C PHE A 245 -17.94 -16.21 13.81
N SER A 246 -17.85 -17.49 14.17
CA SER A 246 -16.83 -18.38 13.63
C SER A 246 -17.22 -18.91 12.25
N LYS A 247 -16.34 -18.71 11.26
CA LYS A 247 -16.55 -19.27 9.91
C LYS A 247 -16.46 -20.79 9.85
N SER A 248 -15.91 -21.45 10.87
CA SER A 248 -15.83 -22.92 10.92
C SER A 248 -17.22 -23.56 10.98
N GLU A 249 -18.23 -22.79 11.37
CA GLU A 249 -19.60 -23.25 11.59
C GLU A 249 -20.51 -23.01 10.37
N GLY A 250 -20.02 -22.47 9.26
CA GLY A 250 -20.87 -22.18 8.10
C GLY A 250 -20.15 -22.16 6.76
N THR A 251 -20.93 -22.33 5.68
CA THR A 251 -20.41 -22.31 4.29
C THR A 251 -20.75 -20.99 3.61
N LEU A 252 -19.79 -20.40 2.89
CA LEU A 252 -20.00 -19.18 2.12
C LEU A 252 -21.07 -19.43 1.03
N LYS A 253 -22.19 -18.69 1.09
CA LYS A 253 -23.27 -18.76 0.11
C LYS A 253 -23.22 -17.64 -0.90
N LYS A 254 -22.89 -16.42 -0.45
CA LYS A 254 -22.98 -15.23 -1.29
C LYS A 254 -21.93 -14.20 -0.89
N THR A 255 -21.40 -13.53 -1.90
CA THR A 255 -20.61 -12.30 -1.76
C THR A 255 -21.40 -11.16 -2.39
N GLU A 256 -21.64 -10.09 -1.63
CA GLU A 256 -22.31 -8.89 -2.11
C GLU A 256 -21.43 -7.65 -1.89
N CYS A 257 -21.33 -6.78 -2.88
CA CYS A 257 -20.68 -5.48 -2.72
C CYS A 257 -21.68 -4.51 -2.07
N ILE A 258 -21.39 -4.07 -0.85
CA ILE A 258 -22.19 -3.12 -0.07
C ILE A 258 -21.87 -1.68 -0.49
N GLU A 259 -20.63 -1.42 -0.88
CA GLU A 259 -20.20 -0.12 -1.42
C GLU A 259 -19.54 -0.31 -2.79
N PRO A 260 -19.94 0.47 -3.82
CA PRO A 260 -19.28 0.43 -5.11
C PRO A 260 -17.85 0.94 -4.97
N GLY A 261 -16.91 0.27 -5.64
CA GLY A 261 -15.53 0.69 -5.59
C GLY A 261 -15.31 2.11 -6.06
N SER A 262 -14.57 2.87 -5.27
CA SER A 262 -14.06 4.18 -5.65
C SER A 262 -12.56 4.11 -5.94
N THR A 263 -12.10 4.84 -6.94
CA THR A 263 -10.67 5.09 -7.14
C THR A 263 -10.21 6.05 -6.04
N LYS A 264 -9.39 5.57 -5.10
CA LYS A 264 -8.73 6.42 -4.12
C LYS A 264 -7.27 6.64 -4.52
N THR A 265 -6.82 7.88 -4.38
CA THR A 265 -5.44 8.26 -4.60
C THR A 265 -4.69 8.27 -3.28
N VAL A 266 -3.42 7.88 -3.30
CA VAL A 266 -2.52 8.02 -2.15
C VAL A 266 -1.44 9.01 -2.53
N VAL A 267 -1.19 9.97 -1.64
CA VAL A 267 -0.08 10.91 -1.78
C VAL A 267 1.14 10.32 -1.09
N VAL A 268 2.14 9.96 -1.88
CA VAL A 268 3.45 9.50 -1.39
C VAL A 268 4.50 10.44 -1.95
N ASP A 269 5.35 11.00 -1.09
CA ASP A 269 6.41 11.95 -1.48
C ASP A 269 5.94 13.12 -2.36
N ARG A 270 4.75 13.66 -2.05
CA ARG A 270 4.06 14.73 -2.81
C ARG A 270 3.67 14.35 -4.25
N CYS A 271 3.78 13.08 -4.62
CA CYS A 271 3.26 12.53 -5.86
C CYS A 271 1.90 11.86 -5.61
N VAL A 272 0.92 12.16 -6.47
CA VAL A 272 -0.40 11.52 -6.43
C VAL A 272 -0.30 10.22 -7.21
N ILE A 273 -0.21 9.09 -6.51
CA ILE A 273 -0.21 7.77 -7.15
C ILE A 273 -1.68 7.35 -7.31
N PRO A 274 -2.18 7.16 -8.55
CA PRO A 274 -3.47 6.51 -8.73
C PRO A 274 -3.33 5.08 -8.22
N GLY A 275 -4.14 4.72 -7.20
CA GLY A 275 -4.30 3.33 -6.83
C GLY A 275 -4.97 2.60 -8.00
N HIS A 276 -4.18 2.01 -8.90
CA HIS A 276 -4.66 1.04 -9.88
C HIS A 276 -4.92 -0.29 -9.18
N ALA A 277 -5.86 -0.26 -8.25
CA ALA A 277 -6.58 -1.41 -7.78
C ALA A 277 -7.94 -0.86 -7.38
N GLY A 278 -8.85 -0.91 -8.35
CA GLY A 278 -10.25 -0.57 -8.11
C GLY A 278 -10.78 -1.38 -6.94
N LEU A 279 -11.78 -0.79 -6.28
CA LEU A 279 -12.65 -1.45 -5.32
C LEU A 279 -12.05 -1.50 -3.90
N LEU A 280 -11.99 -0.31 -3.27
CA LEU A 280 -12.43 -0.23 -1.87
C LEU A 280 -13.92 -0.60 -1.82
N GLU A 281 -14.18 -1.90 -1.89
CA GLU A 281 -15.49 -2.50 -1.69
C GLU A 281 -15.59 -2.93 -0.24
N VAL A 282 -16.73 -2.63 0.37
CA VAL A 282 -17.17 -3.35 1.55
C VAL A 282 -17.93 -4.56 1.03
N GLN A 283 -17.37 -5.76 1.18
CA GLN A 283 -18.05 -6.98 0.77
C GLN A 283 -18.76 -7.61 1.97
N ARG A 284 -20.00 -8.04 1.77
CA ARG A 284 -20.74 -8.90 2.69
C ARG A 284 -20.56 -10.34 2.24
N HIS A 285 -19.94 -11.16 3.08
CA HIS A 285 -19.95 -12.61 2.90
C HIS A 285 -21.04 -13.21 3.77
N VAL A 286 -22.07 -13.77 3.14
CA VAL A 286 -23.16 -14.46 3.85
C VAL A 286 -22.79 -15.92 3.99
N TYR A 287 -22.74 -16.39 5.24
CA TYR A 287 -22.52 -17.78 5.59
C TYR A 287 -23.82 -18.38 6.11
N ASP A 288 -24.10 -19.60 5.64
CA ASP A 288 -25.20 -20.43 6.13
C ASP A 288 -24.59 -21.48 7.07
N PRO A 289 -25.05 -21.55 8.33
CA PRO A 289 -24.53 -22.50 9.30
C PRO A 289 -24.91 -23.97 9.00
N GLY A 290 -25.71 -24.26 7.97
CA GLY A 290 -25.92 -25.59 7.37
C GLY A 290 -25.88 -26.79 8.31
N CYS A 291 -27.06 -27.31 8.66
CA CYS A 291 -27.32 -28.50 9.50
C CYS A 291 -26.24 -29.59 9.48
#